data_AF-A0A498GVW1-F1
#
_entry.id   AF-A0A498GVW1-F1
#
_cell.length_a   1.000
_cell.length_b   1.000
_cell.length_c   1.000
_cell.angle_alpha   90.00
_cell.angle_beta   90.00
_cell.angle_gamma   90.00
#
_symmetry.space_group_name_H-M   'P 1'
#
loop_
_entity.id
_entity.type
_entity.pdbx_description
1 polymer ?
#
loop_
_entity_poly.entity_id
_entity_poly.type
_entity_poly.pdbx_seq_one_letter_code
_entity_poly.pdbx_strand_id
1 'polypeptide(L)'
;MTTKNELLKIIRHQCVTCCGGSYSEVEACQGGKRTNEFTTCHLHPFRFGTDPFKEVSEAKKEQGKKLAESRKKKKEMPVILA
;
A
#
# COMPACT_ATOMS: atom_id res chain seq x y z
N MET A 1 4.13 -20.39 10.30
CA MET A 1 4.74 -19.05 10.46
C MET A 1 4.02 -18.10 9.52
N THR A 2 3.44 -17.02 10.03
CA THR A 2 2.79 -15.99 9.20
C THR A 2 3.84 -15.05 8.61
N THR A 3 3.76 -14.77 7.32
CA THR A 3 4.61 -13.82 6.61
C THR A 3 4.20 -12.37 6.89
N LYS A 4 5.13 -11.43 6.71
CA LYS A 4 4.82 -9.99 6.82
C LYS A 4 3.65 -9.56 5.93
N ASN A 5 3.57 -10.10 4.71
CA ASN A 5 2.50 -9.76 3.77
C ASN A 5 1.14 -10.27 4.23
N GLU A 6 1.08 -11.43 4.90
CA GLU A 6 -0.17 -11.94 5.48
C GLU A 6 -0.64 -11.05 6.63
N LEU A 7 0.27 -10.61 7.49
CA LEU A 7 -0.05 -9.67 8.57
C LEU A 7 -0.60 -8.34 8.04
N LEU A 8 0.01 -7.78 6.99
CA LEU A 8 -0.49 -6.55 6.36
C LEU A 8 -1.91 -6.71 5.79
N LYS A 9 -2.23 -7.88 5.21
CA LYS A 9 -3.60 -8.18 4.74
C LYS A 9 -4.59 -8.23 5.89
N ILE A 10 -4.22 -8.88 7.00
CA ILE A 10 -5.04 -8.96 8.20
C ILE A 10 -5.27 -7.56 8.79
N ILE A 11 -4.23 -6.73 8.88
CA ILE A 11 -4.35 -5.34 9.37
C ILE A 11 -5.29 -4.52 8.47
N ARG A 12 -5.16 -4.63 7.15
CA ARG A 12 -6.08 -3.96 6.21
C ARG A 12 -7.53 -4.39 6.45
N HIS A 13 -7.77 -5.69 6.61
CA HIS A 13 -9.11 -6.20 6.92
C HIS A 13 -9.64 -5.64 8.24
N GLN A 14 -8.82 -5.61 9.29
CA GLN A 14 -9.18 -5.01 10.56
C GLN A 14 -9.53 -3.53 10.45
N CYS A 15 -8.79 -2.76 9.64
CA CYS A 15 -9.10 -1.35 9.40
C CYS A 15 -10.44 -1.18 8.69
N VAL A 16 -10.74 -2.01 7.69
CA VAL A 16 -12.05 -2.00 7.01
C VAL A 16 -13.16 -2.31 8.00
N THR A 17 -13.00 -3.33 8.85
CA THR A 17 -13.97 -3.65 9.91
C THR A 17 -14.15 -2.50 10.90
N CYS A 18 -13.06 -1.87 11.35
CA CYS A 18 -13.08 -0.75 12.28
C CYS A 18 -13.81 0.47 11.69
N CYS A 19 -13.69 0.69 10.39
CA CYS A 19 -14.32 1.78 9.63
C CYS A 19 -15.66 1.37 9.00
N GLY A 20 -16.41 0.46 9.65
CA GLY A 20 -17.77 0.11 9.24
C GLY A 20 -17.88 -0.60 7.89
N GLY A 21 -16.83 -1.28 7.45
CA GLY A 21 -16.78 -1.97 6.15
C GLY A 21 -16.45 -1.06 4.97
N SER A 22 -16.21 0.25 5.19
CA SER A 22 -16.00 1.19 4.11
C SER A 22 -14.52 1.52 3.88
N TYR A 23 -14.07 1.34 2.63
CA TYR A 23 -12.73 1.75 2.23
C TYR A 23 -12.53 3.27 2.23
N SER A 24 -13.57 4.06 1.89
CA SER A 24 -13.49 5.51 1.94
C SER A 24 -13.32 6.03 3.36
N GLU A 25 -13.94 5.34 4.33
CA GLU A 25 -13.78 5.67 5.76
C GLU A 25 -12.38 5.30 6.28
N VAL A 26 -11.77 4.22 5.79
CA VAL A 26 -10.35 3.91 6.08
C VAL A 26 -9.41 5.00 5.55
N GLU A 27 -9.74 5.59 4.40
CA GLU A 27 -8.99 6.70 3.82
C GLU A 27 -9.14 7.98 4.65
N ALA A 28 -10.37 8.30 5.07
CA ALA A 28 -10.70 9.45 5.91
C ALA A 28 -10.26 9.30 7.38
N CYS A 29 -9.92 8.08 7.81
CA CYS A 29 -9.54 7.78 9.19
C CYS A 29 -8.35 8.65 9.67
N GLN A 30 -8.56 9.38 10.77
CA GLN A 30 -7.56 10.25 11.40
C GLN A 30 -6.85 9.61 12.60
N GLY A 31 -7.06 8.30 12.83
CA GLY A 31 -6.55 7.56 13.98
C GLY A 31 -5.04 7.65 14.20
N GLY A 32 -4.25 7.92 13.15
CA GLY A 32 -2.81 8.15 13.28
C GLY A 32 -2.43 9.43 14.04
N LYS A 33 -3.36 10.38 14.18
CA LYS A 33 -3.17 11.61 14.97
C LYS A 33 -3.81 11.49 16.35
N ARG A 34 -5.04 10.98 16.43
CA ARG A 34 -5.76 10.61 17.65
C ARG A 34 -6.88 9.62 17.33
N THR A 35 -6.97 8.51 18.07
CA THR A 35 -8.07 7.53 18.04
C THR A 35 -9.15 7.81 19.06
N ASN A 36 -8.74 8.32 20.21
CA ASN A 36 -9.62 8.87 21.23
C ASN A 36 -8.89 10.06 21.88
N GLU A 37 -9.44 10.60 22.96
CA GLU A 37 -8.88 11.75 23.67
C GLU A 37 -7.43 11.55 24.13
N PHE A 38 -7.00 10.30 24.33
CA PHE A 38 -5.73 9.96 24.99
C PHE A 38 -4.78 9.08 24.18
N THR A 39 -5.16 8.58 22.99
CA THR A 39 -4.36 7.57 22.27
C THR A 39 -4.29 7.77 20.76
N THR A 40 -3.26 7.20 20.14
CA THR A 40 -3.08 7.11 18.69
C THR A 40 -3.22 5.66 18.21
N CYS A 41 -3.70 5.47 16.98
CA CYS A 41 -3.79 4.15 16.36
C CYS A 41 -2.41 3.71 15.84
N HIS A 42 -1.83 2.67 16.46
CA HIS A 42 -0.59 2.07 15.96
C HIS A 42 -0.75 1.33 14.62
N LEU A 43 -1.98 0.95 14.24
CA LEU A 43 -2.25 0.26 12.97
C LEU A 43 -2.45 1.22 11.80
N HIS A 44 -2.70 2.51 12.05
CA HIS A 44 -3.01 3.49 11.02
C HIS A 44 -1.95 3.60 9.89
N PRO A 45 -0.63 3.54 10.17
CA PRO A 45 0.39 3.54 9.12
C PRO A 45 0.29 2.34 8.16
N PHE A 46 -0.31 1.25 8.60
CA PHE A 46 -0.43 -0.02 7.86
C PHE A 46 -1.82 -0.25 7.26
N ARG A 47 -2.76 0.69 7.44
CA ARG A 47 -4.19 0.52 7.13
C ARG A 47 -4.52 0.14 5.69
N PHE A 48 -3.60 0.41 4.76
CA PHE A 48 -3.74 0.05 3.36
C PHE A 48 -3.13 -1.30 2.97
N GLY A 49 -2.61 -2.06 3.94
CA GLY A 49 -1.92 -3.32 3.69
C GLY A 49 -0.52 -3.12 3.11
N THR A 50 0.09 -1.96 3.38
CA THR A 50 1.43 -1.60 2.94
C THR A 50 2.30 -1.35 4.16
N ASP A 51 3.55 -1.79 4.10
CA ASP A 51 4.53 -1.47 5.12
C ASP A 51 5.20 -0.13 4.78
N PRO A 52 4.95 0.94 5.57
CA PRO A 52 5.53 2.26 5.34
C PRO A 52 7.04 2.30 5.61
N PHE A 53 7.59 1.32 6.32
CA PHE A 53 9.02 1.23 6.66
C PHE A 53 9.77 0.22 5.77
N LYS A 54 9.15 -0.20 4.67
CA LYS A 54 9.75 -1.17 3.78
C LYS A 54 10.91 -0.53 3.02
N GLU A 55 12.12 -0.82 3.48
CA GLU A 55 13.34 -0.55 2.73
C GLU A 55 13.33 -1.31 1.41
N VAL A 56 13.62 -0.59 0.32
CA VAL A 56 13.73 -1.15 -1.02
C VAL A 56 15.21 -1.24 -1.36
N SER A 57 15.70 -2.45 -1.63
CA SER A 57 17.09 -2.63 -2.05
C SER A 57 17.37 -1.92 -3.37
N GLU A 58 18.60 -1.47 -3.57
CA GLU A 58 19.03 -0.83 -4.82
C GLU A 58 18.76 -1.72 -6.04
N ALA A 59 18.98 -3.03 -5.91
CA ALA A 59 18.64 -4.01 -6.94
C ALA A 59 17.14 -3.97 -7.34
N LYS A 60 16.23 -3.85 -6.37
CA LYS A 60 14.79 -3.72 -6.64
C LYS A 60 14.43 -2.36 -7.23
N LYS A 61 15.08 -1.28 -6.78
CA LYS A 61 14.90 0.06 -7.37
C LYS A 61 15.28 0.05 -8.86
N GLU A 62 16.43 -0.54 -9.18
CA GLU A 62 16.93 -0.66 -10.55
C GLU A 62 16.00 -1.51 -11.43
N GLN A 63 15.53 -2.66 -10.92
CA GLN A 63 14.50 -3.45 -11.62
C GLN A 63 13.22 -2.65 -11.89
N GLY A 64 12.78 -1.85 -10.91
CA GLY A 64 11.62 -0.96 -11.06
C GLY A 64 11.81 0.07 -12.18
N LYS A 65 12.98 0.70 -12.26
CA LYS A 65 13.33 1.65 -13.34
C LYS A 65 13.27 0.99 -14.72
N LYS A 66 13.95 -0.16 -14.88
CA LYS A 66 13.95 -0.93 -16.13
C LYS A 66 12.53 -1.32 -16.58
N LEU A 67 11.69 -1.74 -15.63
CA LEU A 67 10.30 -2.07 -15.92
C LEU A 67 9.52 -0.84 -16.39
N ALA A 68 9.68 0.31 -15.74
CA ALA A 68 9.03 1.56 -16.14
C ALA A 68 9.46 2.01 -17.54
N GLU A 69 10.76 1.93 -17.87
CA GLU A 69 11.29 2.24 -19.20
C GLU A 69 10.72 1.32 -20.28
N SER A 70 10.66 0.01 -20.01
CA SER A 70 10.08 -0.95 -20.94
C SER A 70 8.59 -0.68 -21.22
N ARG A 71 7.84 -0.22 -20.22
CA ARG A 71 6.42 0.16 -20.35
C ARG A 71 6.25 1.44 -21.17
N LYS A 72 7.14 2.41 -21.03
CA LYS A 72 7.16 3.63 -21.87
C LYS A 72 7.41 3.27 -23.34
N LYS A 73 8.47 2.50 -23.61
CA LYS A 73 8.79 2.04 -24.98
C LYS A 73 7.64 1.27 -25.64
N LYS A 74 6.96 0.39 -24.90
CA LYS A 74 5.77 -0.33 -25.41
C LYS A 74 4.60 0.61 -25.72
N LYS A 75 4.41 1.68 -24.96
CA LYS A 75 3.34 2.66 -25.20
C LYS A 75 3.64 3.56 -26.40
N GLU A 76 4.92 3.85 -26.64
CA GLU A 76 5.43 4.65 -27.76
C GLU A 76 5.54 3.86 -29.07
N MET A 77 5.45 2.53 -29.02
CA MET A 77 5.45 1.66 -30.19
C MET A 77 3.99 1.27 -30.52
N PRO A 78 3.23 2.12 -31.24
CA PRO A 78 1.90 1.73 -31.68
C PRO A 78 2.05 0.47 -32.54
N VAL A 79 1.26 -0.55 -32.24
CA VAL A 79 1.12 -1.72 -33.11
C VAL A 79 0.57 -1.20 -34.43
N ILE A 80 1.41 -1.13 -35.46
CA ILE A 80 0.96 -0.91 -36.82
C ILE A 80 0.22 -2.20 -37.20
N LEU A 81 -1.11 -2.16 -37.20
CA LEU A 81 -1.94 -3.20 -37.81
C LEU A 81 -1.58 -3.20 -39.31
N ALA A 82 -0.99 -4.30 -39.78
CA ALA A 82 -0.85 -4.63 -41.19
C ALA A 82 -2.08 -5.43 -41.66
#